data_AF-A0A0N0RU29-F1
#
_entry.id   AF-A0A0N0RU29-F1
#
_cell.length_a   1.000
_cell.length_b   1.000
_cell.length_c   1.000
_cell.angle_alpha   90.00
_cell.angle_beta   90.00
_cell.angle_gamma   90.00
#
_symmetry.space_group_name_H-M   'P 1'
#
loop_
_entity.id
_entity.type
_entity.pdbx_description
1 polymer ?
#
loop_
_entity_poly.entity_id
_entity_poly.type
_entity_poly.pdbx_seq_one_letter_code
_entity_poly.pdbx_strand_id
1 'polypeptide(L)'
;MRTEVLNYCGLVATSPDPDDPEAAVRELEKEKDRNRIVDERLDPYSGRFFPREARTQTLALLMRQERSVENIIRSRTWEVVQERGQDAKSHASAKN
;
A
#
# COMPACT_ATOMS: atom_id res chain seq x y z
N MET A 1 8.69 -17.02 4.41
CA MET A 1 9.65 -16.07 3.81
C MET A 1 9.01 -14.73 3.41
N ARG A 2 8.21 -14.59 2.31
CA ARG A 2 7.64 -13.28 1.93
C ARG A 2 6.55 -12.77 2.89
N THR A 3 5.58 -13.61 3.23
CA THR A 3 4.45 -13.24 4.11
C THR A 3 4.92 -12.81 5.51
N GLU A 4 5.97 -13.43 6.05
CA GLU A 4 6.56 -13.05 7.33
C GLU A 4 7.16 -11.64 7.28
N VAL A 5 7.86 -11.29 6.20
CA VAL A 5 8.38 -9.93 5.99
C VAL A 5 7.24 -8.91 5.90
N LEU A 6 6.17 -9.21 5.16
CA LEU A 6 5.01 -8.32 5.05
C LEU A 6 4.24 -8.17 6.38
N ASN A 7 4.30 -9.18 7.24
CA ASN A 7 3.75 -9.12 8.59
C ASN A 7 4.62 -8.25 9.50
N TYR A 8 5.94 -8.48 9.51
CA TYR A 8 6.88 -7.68 10.27
C TYR A 8 6.82 -6.20 9.87
N CYS A 9 6.95 -5.90 8.58
CA CYS A 9 6.86 -4.54 8.06
C CYS A 9 5.49 -3.91 8.34
N GLY A 10 4.41 -4.70 8.34
CA GLY A 10 3.08 -4.23 8.73
C GLY A 10 3.00 -3.79 10.19
N LEU A 11 3.63 -4.53 11.10
CA LEU A 11 3.71 -4.14 12.51
C LEU A 11 4.54 -2.86 12.68
N VAL A 12 5.71 -2.80 12.05
CA VAL A 12 6.59 -1.60 12.08
C VAL A 12 5.86 -0.37 11.56
N ALA A 13 5.08 -0.50 10.48
CA ALA A 13 4.33 0.60 9.89
C ALA A 13 3.27 1.20 10.82
N THR A 14 2.83 0.48 11.86
CA THR A 14 1.89 0.98 12.86
C THR A 14 2.56 1.63 14.09
N SER A 15 3.88 1.51 14.21
CA SER A 15 4.65 2.13 15.30
C SER A 15 5.02 3.57 14.94
N PRO A 16 5.06 4.51 15.91
CA PRO A 16 5.70 5.80 15.70
C PRO A 16 7.20 5.60 15.41
N ASP A 17 7.75 6.42 14.51
CA ASP A 17 9.18 6.47 14.18
C ASP A 17 9.82 7.69 14.87
N PRO A 18 10.51 7.50 16.01
CA PRO A 18 11.12 8.60 16.76
C PRO A 18 12.31 9.23 16.03
N ASP A 19 12.94 8.49 15.11
CA ASP A 19 14.14 8.89 14.39
C ASP A 19 13.83 9.40 12.97
N ASP A 20 12.56 9.73 12.69
CA ASP A 20 12.14 10.25 11.39
C ASP A 20 12.77 11.64 11.14
N PRO A 21 13.75 11.75 10.22
CA PRO A 21 14.46 13.02 9.98
C PRO A 21 13.55 14.10 9.39
N GLU A 22 12.43 13.70 8.78
CA GLU A 22 11.47 14.62 8.17
C GLU A 22 10.39 15.07 9.15
N ALA A 23 10.35 14.55 10.37
CA ALA A 23 9.32 14.90 11.36
C ALA A 23 9.25 16.40 11.62
N ALA A 24 10.39 17.04 11.87
CA ALA A 24 10.45 18.48 12.13
C ALA A 24 10.00 19.31 10.91
N VAL A 25 10.43 18.92 9.71
CA VAL A 25 10.07 19.63 8.47
C VAL A 25 8.58 19.52 8.20
N ARG A 26 8.01 18.33 8.39
CA ARG A 26 6.58 18.06 8.23
C ARG A 26 5.73 18.89 9.20
N GLU A 27 6.15 19.03 10.46
CA GLU A 27 5.44 19.89 11.42
C GLU A 27 5.50 21.37 11.04
N LEU A 28 6.65 21.85 10.55
CA LEU A 28 6.77 23.21 10.02
C LEU A 28 5.89 23.45 8.77
N GLU A 29 5.78 22.46 7.88
CA GLU A 29 4.89 22.54 6.71
C GLU A 29 3.42 22.61 7.16
N LYS A 30 3.00 21.77 8.11
CA LYS A 30 1.64 21.81 8.68
C LYS A 30 1.34 23.14 9.36
N GLU A 31 2.32 23.71 10.07
CA GLU A 31 2.15 25.01 10.73
C GLU A 31 2.04 26.16 9.71
N LYS A 32 2.86 26.15 8.66
CA LYS A 32 2.76 27.12 7.57
C LYS A 32 1.40 27.05 6.87
N ASP A 33 0.92 25.84 6.59
CA ASP A 33 -0.39 25.66 5.96
C ASP A 33 -1.54 26.08 6.88
N ARG A 34 -1.46 25.79 8.19
CA ARG A 34 -2.44 26.28 9.17
C ARG A 34 -2.58 27.81 9.18
N ASN A 35 -1.48 28.52 8.93
CA ASN A 35 -1.45 29.98 8.89
C ASN A 35 -1.74 30.55 7.48
N ARG A 36 -1.96 29.69 6.48
CA ARG A 36 -2.16 30.08 5.10
C ARG A 36 -3.59 30.57 4.89
N ILE A 37 -3.72 31.76 4.32
CA ILE A 37 -5.01 32.30 3.88
C ILE A 37 -5.12 32.08 2.38
N VAL A 38 -6.16 31.36 1.96
CA VAL A 38 -6.43 31.05 0.56
C VAL A 38 -7.67 31.82 0.11
N ASP A 39 -7.52 32.63 -0.93
CA ASP A 39 -8.66 33.25 -1.60
C ASP A 39 -9.22 32.29 -2.66
N GLU A 40 -10.24 31.52 -2.28
CA GLU A 40 -10.89 30.52 -3.13
C GLU A 40 -11.52 31.12 -4.39
N ARG A 41 -11.80 32.43 -4.41
CA ARG A 41 -12.34 33.12 -5.59
C ARG A 41 -11.28 33.39 -6.65
N LEU A 42 -10.01 33.46 -6.26
CA LEU A 42 -8.89 33.77 -7.15
C LEU A 42 -8.28 32.50 -7.76
N ASP A 43 -8.25 31.39 -7.00
CA ASP A 43 -7.83 30.07 -7.50
C ASP A 43 -8.50 28.90 -6.70
N PRO A 44 -9.50 28.22 -7.28
CA PRO A 44 -10.21 27.09 -6.67
C PRO A 44 -9.33 25.86 -6.36
N TYR A 45 -8.12 25.76 -6.92
CA TYR A 45 -7.23 24.62 -6.70
C TYR A 45 -6.08 24.93 -5.73
N SER A 46 -5.88 26.20 -5.38
CA SER A 46 -4.83 26.62 -4.47
C SER A 46 -5.03 26.10 -3.05
N GLY A 47 -6.26 25.83 -2.60
CA GLY A 47 -6.55 25.35 -1.24
C GLY A 47 -6.02 23.96 -0.90
N ARG A 48 -5.46 23.21 -1.86
CA ARG A 48 -4.95 21.87 -1.61
C ARG A 48 -3.57 21.93 -0.98
N PHE A 49 -3.45 21.35 0.20
CA PHE A 49 -2.18 21.11 0.89
C PHE A 49 -1.94 19.61 1.01
N PHE A 50 -0.74 19.20 0.58
CA PHE A 50 -0.28 17.82 0.66
C PHE A 50 0.96 17.80 1.54
N PRO A 51 0.83 17.60 2.85
CA PRO A 51 1.98 17.49 3.73
C PRO A 51 2.82 16.28 3.33
N ARG A 52 4.13 16.33 3.59
CA ARG A 52 4.96 15.14 3.48
C ARG A 52 4.45 14.03 4.38
N GLU A 53 4.38 12.82 3.85
CA GLU A 53 4.00 11.64 4.62
C GLU A 53 5.10 11.24 5.61
N ALA A 54 4.72 10.57 6.69
CA ALA A 54 5.69 9.92 7.57
C ALA A 54 6.26 8.66 6.93
N ARG A 55 7.52 8.31 7.20
CA ARG A 55 8.13 7.06 6.70
C ARG A 55 7.27 5.83 7.01
N THR A 56 6.67 5.78 8.19
CA THR A 56 5.76 4.71 8.62
C THR A 56 4.43 4.71 7.88
N GLN A 57 3.92 5.89 7.50
CA GLN A 57 2.71 6.02 6.66
C GLN A 57 2.99 5.53 5.24
N THR A 58 4.10 5.94 4.63
CA THR A 58 4.52 5.46 3.31
C THR A 58 4.75 3.96 3.34
N LEU A 59 5.38 3.43 4.40
CA LEU A 59 5.53 1.99 4.59
C LEU A 59 4.17 1.28 4.72
N ALA A 60 3.22 1.85 5.46
CA ALA A 60 1.87 1.29 5.61
C ALA A 60 1.15 1.21 4.25
N LEU A 61 1.27 2.25 3.43
CA LEU A 61 0.71 2.28 2.08
C LEU A 61 1.33 1.18 1.21
N LEU A 62 2.66 1.06 1.22
CA LEU A 62 3.38 0.02 0.49
C LEU A 62 2.94 -1.38 0.95
N MET A 63 2.81 -1.62 2.25
CA MET A 63 2.38 -2.92 2.78
C MET A 63 0.95 -3.28 2.36
N ARG A 64 0.04 -2.31 2.23
CA ARG A 64 -1.32 -2.55 1.71
C ARG A 64 -1.27 -2.97 0.24
N GLN A 65 -0.46 -2.30 -0.57
CA GLN A 65 -0.29 -2.64 -1.98
C GLN A 65 0.32 -4.04 -2.14
N GLU A 66 1.38 -4.34 -1.40
CA GLU A 66 2.06 -5.63 -1.47
C GLU A 66 1.17 -6.81 -1.07
N ARG A 67 0.34 -6.64 -0.03
CA ARG A 67 -0.67 -7.64 0.33
C ARG A 67 -1.72 -7.83 -0.76
N SER A 68 -2.15 -6.75 -1.40
CA SER A 68 -3.10 -6.82 -2.52
C SER A 68 -2.50 -7.62 -3.69
N VAL A 69 -1.26 -7.31 -4.07
CA VAL A 69 -0.54 -8.02 -5.14
C VAL A 69 -0.35 -9.49 -4.78
N GLU A 70 0.08 -9.82 -3.56
CA GLU A 70 0.24 -11.21 -3.11
C GLU A 70 -1.09 -11.98 -3.19
N ASN A 71 -2.20 -11.36 -2.79
CA ASN A 71 -3.52 -11.98 -2.88
C ASN A 71 -3.94 -12.24 -4.33
N ILE A 72 -3.72 -11.27 -5.24
CA ILE A 72 -4.00 -11.43 -6.67
C ILE A 72 -3.18 -12.60 -7.23
N ILE A 73 -1.86 -12.60 -6.98
CA ILE A 73 -0.97 -13.66 -7.48
C ILE A 73 -1.42 -15.02 -6.94
N ARG A 74 -1.76 -15.13 -5.66
CA ARG A 74 -2.22 -16.38 -5.05
C ARG A 74 -3.53 -16.87 -5.68
N SER A 75 -4.51 -15.99 -5.86
CA SER A 75 -5.78 -16.33 -6.53
C SER A 75 -5.55 -16.85 -7.93
N ARG A 76 -4.83 -16.08 -8.77
CA ARG A 76 -4.54 -16.43 -10.16
C ARG A 76 -3.72 -17.70 -10.28
N THR A 77 -2.76 -17.90 -9.39
CA THR A 77 -1.96 -19.14 -9.36
C THR A 77 -2.86 -20.33 -9.08
N TRP A 78 -3.77 -20.21 -8.11
CA TRP A 78 -4.68 -21.29 -7.76
C TRP A 78 -5.70 -21.58 -8.87
N GLU A 79 -6.25 -20.54 -9.52
CA GLU A 79 -7.10 -20.67 -10.71
C GLU A 79 -6.41 -21.50 -11.80
N VAL A 80 -5.19 -21.15 -12.18
CA VAL A 80 -4.43 -21.87 -13.23
C VAL A 80 -4.12 -23.32 -12.82
N VAL A 81 -3.79 -23.57 -11.55
CA VAL A 81 -3.56 -24.94 -11.05
C VAL A 81 -4.84 -25.77 -11.13
N GLN A 82 -6.00 -25.18 -10.79
CA GLN A 82 -7.28 -25.86 -10.89
C GLN A 82 -7.66 -26.16 -12.34
N GLU A 83 -7.50 -25.20 -13.24
CA GLU A 83 -7.76 -25.37 -14.68
C GLU A 83 -6.94 -26.55 -15.25
N ARG A 84 -5.62 -26.53 -15.06
CA ARG A 84 -4.73 -27.62 -15.52
C ARG A 84 -5.03 -28.96 -14.88
N GLY A 85 -5.43 -28.95 -13.60
CA GLY A 85 -5.82 -30.17 -12.89
C GLY A 85 -7.12 -30.78 -13.42
N GLN A 86 -8.06 -29.95 -13.87
CA GLN A 86 -9.30 -30.40 -14.52
C GLN A 86 -9.02 -30.96 -15.92
N ASP A 87 -8.18 -30.29 -16.70
CA ASP A 87 -7.75 -30.76 -18.02
C ASP A 87 -7.04 -32.12 -17.96
N ALA A 88 -6.20 -32.33 -16.94
CA ALA A 88 -5.55 -33.62 -16.74
C ALA A 88 -6.56 -34.75 -16.42
N LYS A 89 -7.59 -34.45 -15.62
CA LYS A 89 -8.65 -35.42 -15.28
C LYS A 89 -9.53 -35.76 -16.49
N SER A 90 -9.89 -34.76 -17.29
CA SER A 90 -10.69 -34.97 -18.50
C SER A 90 -9.94 -35.83 -19.53
N HIS A 91 -8.64 -35.60 -19.72
CA HIS A 91 -7.79 -36.42 -20.59
C HIS A 91 -7.62 -37.86 -20.09
N ALA A 92 -7.52 -38.08 -18.78
CA ALA A 92 -7.43 -39.43 -18.22
C ALA A 92 -8.74 -40.20 -18.37
N SER A 93 -9.89 -39.55 -18.23
CA SER A 93 -11.20 -40.18 -18.40
C SER A 93 -11.54 -40.53 -19.85
N ALA A 94 -10.94 -39.86 -20.84
CA ALA A 94 -11.14 -40.15 -22.26
C ALA A 94 -10.30 -41.34 -22.78
N LYS A 95 -9.39 -41.87 -21.97
CA LYS A 95 -8.51 -43.01 -22.31
C LYS A 95 -8.97 -44.35 -21.70
N ASN A 96 -9.95 -44.32 -20.80
CA ASN A 96 -10.62 -45.51 -20.24
C ASN A 96 -11.97 -45.72 -20.93
#